data_AF-A7AXJ7-F1
#
_entry.id   AF-A7AXJ7-F1
#
_cell.length_a   1.000
_cell.length_b   1.000
_cell.length_c   1.000
_cell.angle_alpha   90.00
_cell.angle_beta   90.00
_cell.angle_gamma   90.00
#
_symmetry.space_group_name_H-M   'P 1'
#
loop_
_entity.id
_entity.type
_entity.pdbx_description
1 polymer ?
#
loop_
_entity_poly.entity_id
_entity_poly.type
_entity_poly.pdbx_seq_one_letter_code
_entity_poly.pdbx_strand_id
1 'polypeptide(L)'
;MGESVKVKDILYYARIIPTVGIFDVCQLIIRTVRKDYFVGCDKVDKHAYLFNYSDLGEVVFHDRKQALNKVLAAEANNKMKISKETFYEEY
;
A
#
# COMPACT_ATOMS: atom_id res chain seq x y z
N MET A 1 -22.90 -9.60 0.19
CA MET A 1 -21.95 -10.69 0.55
C MET A 1 -20.57 -10.08 0.46
N GLY A 2 -19.93 -9.75 1.59
CA GLY A 2 -18.64 -9.06 1.59
C GLY A 2 -17.52 -9.97 1.07
N GLU A 3 -16.57 -9.38 0.35
CA GLU A 3 -15.39 -10.10 -0.14
C GLU A 3 -14.60 -10.65 1.06
N SER A 4 -14.32 -11.96 1.04
CA SER A 4 -13.66 -12.65 2.14
C SER A 4 -12.16 -12.77 1.88
N VAL A 5 -11.33 -12.30 2.81
CA VAL A 5 -9.87 -12.46 2.76
C VAL A 5 -9.45 -13.85 3.28
N LYS A 6 -8.60 -14.55 2.54
CA LYS A 6 -8.06 -15.87 2.90
C LYS A 6 -6.53 -15.87 2.95
N VAL A 7 -5.97 -16.82 3.69
CA VAL A 7 -4.52 -17.05 3.69
C VAL A 7 -4.07 -17.45 2.28
N LYS A 8 -2.92 -16.92 1.85
CA LYS A 8 -2.32 -16.98 0.50
C LYS A 8 -3.01 -16.14 -0.57
N ASP A 9 -4.07 -15.40 -0.25
CA ASP A 9 -4.61 -14.41 -1.19
C ASP A 9 -3.55 -13.36 -1.53
N ILE A 10 -3.67 -12.80 -2.73
CA ILE A 10 -2.88 -11.65 -3.17
C ILE A 10 -3.77 -10.42 -3.08
N LEU A 11 -3.35 -9.45 -2.27
CA LEU A 11 -3.98 -8.14 -2.17
C LEU A 11 -2.99 -7.03 -2.54
N TYR A 12 -3.50 -5.85 -2.88
CA TYR A 12 -2.71 -4.70 -3.27
C TYR A 12 -2.92 -3.56 -2.28
N TYR A 13 -1.85 -3.19 -1.58
CA TYR A 13 -1.85 -2.09 -0.62
C TYR A 13 -1.38 -0.80 -1.29
N ALA A 14 -2.21 0.24 -1.22
CA ALA A 14 -1.87 1.60 -1.61
C ALA A 14 -1.05 2.28 -0.49
N ARG A 15 0.27 2.21 -0.58
CA ARG A 15 1.20 2.79 0.40
C ARG A 15 1.38 4.28 0.09
N ILE A 16 0.75 5.13 0.89
CA ILE A 16 0.76 6.59 0.72
C ILE A 16 1.39 7.22 1.96
N ILE A 17 2.60 7.76 1.82
CA ILE A 17 3.31 8.48 2.89
C ILE A 17 3.79 9.82 2.31
N PRO A 18 2.91 10.84 2.27
CA PRO A 18 3.13 12.07 1.50
C PRO A 18 4.34 12.88 1.97
N THR A 19 4.67 12.82 3.26
CA THR A 19 5.77 13.58 3.88
C THR A 19 7.14 13.18 3.36
N VAL A 20 7.28 11.96 2.85
CA VAL A 20 8.52 11.43 2.28
C VAL A 20 8.37 11.08 0.80
N GLY A 21 7.26 11.50 0.17
CA GLY A 21 7.03 11.30 -1.26
C GLY A 21 6.76 9.86 -1.69
N ILE A 22 6.33 8.98 -0.77
CA ILE A 22 6.06 7.58 -1.10
C ILE A 22 4.60 7.44 -1.56
N PHE A 23 4.42 6.96 -2.78
CA PHE A 23 3.15 6.73 -3.45
C PHE A 23 3.26 5.43 -4.27
N ASP A 24 3.18 4.29 -3.59
CA ASP A 24 3.46 2.98 -4.19
C ASP A 24 2.30 1.99 -4.06
N VAL A 25 2.25 1.03 -4.97
CA VAL A 25 1.34 -0.13 -4.87
C VAL A 25 2.14 -1.37 -4.49
N CYS A 26 1.90 -1.89 -3.30
CA CYS A 26 2.57 -3.07 -2.77
C CYS A 26 1.73 -4.32 -2.99
N GLN A 27 2.34 -5.37 -3.56
CA GLN A 27 1.69 -6.67 -3.68
C GLN A 27 1.94 -7.49 -2.41
N LEU A 28 0.86 -7.76 -1.69
CA LEU A 28 0.88 -8.48 -0.42
C LEU A 28 0.41 -9.92 -0.61
N ILE A 29 1.10 -10.87 0.01
CA ILE A 29 0.63 -12.24 0.19
C ILE A 29 0.09 -12.38 1.61
N ILE A 30 -1.19 -12.73 1.76
CA ILE A 30 -1.83 -12.85 3.06
C ILE A 30 -1.29 -14.07 3.80
N ARG A 31 -0.74 -13.87 4.99
CA ARG A 31 -0.16 -14.95 5.81
C ARG A 31 -1.00 -15.30 7.04
N THR A 32 -1.83 -14.37 7.52
CA THR A 32 -2.64 -14.55 8.72
C THR A 32 -3.99 -13.90 8.53
N VAL A 33 -5.05 -14.61 8.93
CA VAL A 33 -6.42 -14.11 8.97
C VAL A 33 -6.98 -14.43 10.35
N ARG A 34 -7.51 -13.42 11.03
CA ARG A 34 -8.19 -13.51 12.33
C ARG A 34 -9.60 -12.94 12.19
N LYS A 35 -10.35 -12.90 13.29
CA LYS A 35 -11.74 -12.42 13.31
C LYS A 35 -11.86 -10.94 12.97
N ASP A 36 -10.85 -10.17 13.38
CA ASP A 36 -10.83 -8.71 13.43
C ASP A 36 -9.77 -8.09 12.51
N TYR A 37 -8.71 -8.84 12.19
CA TYR A 37 -7.63 -8.37 11.35
C TYR A 37 -7.07 -9.45 10.42
N PHE A 38 -6.30 -9.02 9.43
CA PHE A 38 -5.47 -9.88 8.60
C PHE A 38 -4.08 -9.27 8.42
N VAL A 39 -3.11 -10.11 8.05
CA VAL A 39 -1.71 -9.69 7.85
C VAL A 39 -1.24 -10.11 6.47
N GLY A 40 -0.79 -9.12 5.70
CA GLY A 40 -0.14 -9.30 4.41
C GLY A 40 1.37 -9.13 4.52
N CYS A 41 2.13 -9.89 3.76
CA CYS A 41 3.58 -9.75 3.65
C CYS A 41 3.93 -9.26 2.25
N ASP A 42 4.69 -8.18 2.14
CA ASP A 42 5.16 -7.68 0.85
C ASP A 42 6.04 -8.73 0.16
N LYS A 43 5.81 -8.91 -1.14
CA LYS A 43 6.51 -9.93 -1.91
C LYS A 43 8.02 -9.68 -2.00
N VAL A 44 8.43 -8.41 -2.08
CA VAL A 44 9.80 -7.97 -2.36
C VAL A 44 10.57 -7.81 -1.06
N ASP A 45 10.13 -6.89 -0.18
CA ASP A 45 10.89 -6.47 1.00
C ASP A 45 10.57 -7.27 2.27
N LYS A 46 9.60 -8.19 2.19
CA LYS A 46 9.12 -9.06 3.28
C LYS A 46 8.57 -8.32 4.51
N HIS A 47 8.26 -7.02 4.40
CA HIS A 47 7.59 -6.31 5.48
C HIS A 47 6.18 -6.85 5.68
N ALA A 48 5.82 -7.04 6.95
CA ALA A 48 4.49 -7.46 7.34
C ALA A 48 3.63 -6.24 7.68
N TYR A 49 2.45 -6.18 7.07
CA TYR A 49 1.45 -5.14 7.28
C TYR A 49 0.19 -5.76 7.89
N LEU A 50 -0.28 -5.18 8.99
CA LEU A 50 -1.52 -5.55 9.66
C LEU A 50 -2.64 -4.61 9.21
N PHE A 51 -3.79 -5.18 8.88
CA PHE A 51 -4.96 -4.45 8.43
C PHE A 51 -6.22 -4.92 9.15
N ASN A 52 -7.12 -3.99 9.40
CA ASN A 52 -8.50 -4.29 9.78
C ASN A 52 -9.33 -4.57 8.53
N TYR A 53 -10.47 -5.23 8.70
CA TYR A 53 -11.40 -5.43 7.58
C TYR A 53 -12.00 -4.12 7.03
N SER A 54 -12.00 -3.04 7.81
CA SER A 54 -12.36 -1.70 7.34
C SER A 54 -11.37 -1.12 6.33
N ASP A 55 -10.14 -1.62 6.30
CA ASP A 55 -9.09 -1.14 5.39
C ASP A 55 -9.24 -1.76 3.99
N LEU A 56 -10.00 -2.86 3.88
CA LEU A 56 -10.31 -3.53 2.62
C LEU A 56 -11.31 -2.68 1.82
N GLY A 57 -10.92 -2.29 0.61
CA GLY A 57 -11.65 -1.34 -0.23
C GLY A 57 -11.32 0.13 0.03
N GLU A 58 -10.58 0.44 1.11
CA GLU A 58 -10.13 1.82 1.42
C GLU A 58 -8.67 2.06 1.06
N VAL A 59 -7.80 1.17 1.53
CA VAL A 59 -6.34 1.23 1.31
C VAL A 59 -5.75 -0.10 0.84
N VAL A 60 -6.43 -1.22 1.05
CA VAL A 60 -6.06 -2.55 0.54
C VAL A 60 -7.15 -3.06 -0.40
N PHE A 61 -6.77 -3.59 -1.56
CA PHE A 61 -7.71 -3.94 -2.62
C PHE A 61 -7.42 -5.33 -3.19
N HIS A 62 -8.47 -6.02 -3.68
CA HIS A 62 -8.29 -7.24 -4.47
C HIS A 62 -7.79 -6.95 -5.90
N ASP A 63 -8.12 -5.78 -6.44
CA ASP A 63 -7.69 -5.34 -7.77
C ASP A 63 -6.55 -4.32 -7.72
N ARG A 64 -5.51 -4.57 -8.50
CA ARG A 64 -4.33 -3.70 -8.58
C ARG A 64 -4.68 -2.32 -9.13
N LYS A 65 -5.63 -2.25 -10.07
CA LYS A 65 -6.01 -0.97 -10.70
C LYS A 65 -6.68 -0.04 -9.69
N GLN A 66 -7.48 -0.56 -8.77
CA GLN A 66 -8.06 0.22 -7.67
C GLN A 66 -6.99 0.82 -6.76
N ALA A 67 -6.02 0.01 -6.32
CA ALA A 67 -4.90 0.50 -5.52
C ALA A 67 -4.10 1.59 -6.26
N LEU A 68 -3.80 1.37 -7.56
CA LEU A 68 -3.09 2.34 -8.39
C LEU A 68 -3.86 3.66 -8.52
N ASN A 69 -5.16 3.60 -8.77
CA ASN A 69 -5.98 4.80 -8.87
C ASN A 69 -5.97 5.60 -7.55
N LYS A 70 -6.03 4.92 -6.40
CA LYS A 70 -5.96 5.56 -5.07
C LYS A 70 -4.61 6.28 -4.88
N VAL A 71 -3.51 5.63 -5.24
CA VAL A 71 -2.15 6.18 -5.17
C VAL A 71 -2.00 7.40 -6.08
N LEU A 72 -2.37 7.30 -7.35
CA LEU A 72 -2.28 8.42 -8.31
C LEU A 72 -3.14 9.62 -7.90
N ALA A 73 -4.34 9.37 -7.38
CA ALA A 73 -5.19 10.42 -6.85
C ALA A 73 -4.56 11.11 -5.63
N ALA A 74 -3.91 10.36 -4.74
CA ALA A 74 -3.21 10.93 -3.60
C ALA A 74 -1.96 11.72 -4.02
N GLU A 75 -1.18 11.21 -4.97
CA GLU A 75 0.00 11.86 -5.52
C GLU A 75 -0.36 13.19 -6.20
N ALA A 76 -1.38 13.19 -7.06
CA ALA A 76 -1.84 14.39 -7.76
C ALA A 76 -2.35 15.49 -6.81
N ASN A 77 -2.88 15.10 -5.64
CA ASN A 77 -3.36 16.02 -4.61
C ASN A 77 -2.29 16.41 -3.59
N ASN A 78 -1.06 15.87 -3.70
CA ASN A 78 -0.01 16.16 -2.75
C ASN A 78 0.52 17.59 -2.93
N LYS A 79 0.27 18.44 -1.93
CA LYS A 79 0.73 19.84 -1.91
C LYS A 79 2.17 19.99 -1.39
N MET A 80 2.76 18.93 -0.83
CA MET A 80 4.15 18.94 -0.39
C MET A 80 5.07 18.98 -1.61
N LYS A 81 5.83 20.06 -1.75
CA LYS A 81 6.94 20.12 -2.70
C LYS A 81 8.04 19.20 -2.17
N ILE A 82 8.11 17.97 -2.67
CA ILE A 82 9.29 17.11 -2.46
C ILE A 82 10.48 17.89 -3.03
N SER A 83 11.46 18.24 -2.19
CA SER A 83 12.62 19.00 -2.66
C SER A 83 13.35 18.17 -3.71
N LYS A 84 13.54 18.74 -4.89
CA LYS A 84 14.38 18.13 -5.93
C LYS A 84 15.77 17.90 -5.34
N GLU A 85 16.30 16.71 -5.59
CA GLU A 85 17.57 16.19 -5.09
C GLU A 85 18.67 17.26 -5.03
N THR A 86 19.40 17.30 -3.92
CA THR A 86 20.66 18.05 -3.84
C THR A 86 21.72 17.21 -4.54
N PHE A 87 22.13 17.63 -5.74
CA PHE A 87 23.29 17.06 -6.42
C PHE A 87 24.53 17.41 -5.61
N TYR A 88 25.22 16.41 -5.05
CA TYR A 88 26.55 16.59 -4.49
C TYR A 88 27.56 16.33 -5.62
N GLU A 89 28.32 17.35 -6.00
CA GLU A 89 29.49 17.15 -6.87
C GLU A 89 30.58 16.46 -6.04
N GLU A 90 31.09 15.33 -6.50
CA GLU A 90 32.27 14.69 -5.92
C GLU A 90 33.52 15.52 -6.30
N TYR A 91 34.19 16.11 -5.31
CA TYR A 91 35.45 16.84 -5.46
C TYR A 91 36.67 15.93 -5.32
#